data_AF-A0A2N5KK74-F1
#
_entry.id   AF-A0A2N5KK74-F1
#
_cell.length_a   1.000
_cell.length_b   1.000
_cell.length_c   1.000
_cell.angle_alpha   90.00
_cell.angle_beta   90.00
_cell.angle_gamma   90.00
#
_symmetry.space_group_name_H-M   'P 1'
#
loop_
_entity.id
_entity.type
_entity.pdbx_description
1 polymer ?
#
loop_
_entity_poly.entity_id
_entity_poly.type
_entity_poly.pdbx_seq_one_letter_code
_entity_poly.pdbx_strand_id
1 'polypeptide(L)'
;MPGHKRRGSRLRDAPVARRRARRACQRLRRGARARRAVRPRRPRSLSHGGAAALAWGGADVEGIEGEALLFLTDRDPLLANGGSEFDPDHLLDAIKGLFTATVEAGYKGLRLSADVPWLTRDVPGGERAMEFEAKADELVNVPGVPLLAICQYRLGDLDPEDSLAILERHPLTLVGGRVHQNEAYISR
;
A
#
# COMPACT_ATOMS: atom_id res chain seq x y z
N MET A 1 21.72 -38.53 -24.11
CA MET A 1 22.23 -37.68 -23.00
C MET A 1 23.17 -36.64 -23.60
N PRO A 2 22.73 -35.38 -23.69
CA PRO A 2 23.43 -34.33 -22.95
C PRO A 2 22.46 -33.37 -22.23
N GLY A 3 22.87 -32.92 -21.04
CA GLY A 3 22.04 -32.21 -20.07
C GLY A 3 21.87 -30.72 -20.35
N HIS A 4 20.62 -30.25 -20.23
CA HIS A 4 20.30 -28.84 -20.11
C HIS A 4 20.38 -28.39 -18.63
N LYS A 5 21.48 -27.72 -18.28
CA LYS A 5 21.50 -26.82 -17.11
C LYS A 5 20.68 -25.57 -17.46
N ARG A 6 19.40 -25.51 -17.06
CA ARG A 6 18.66 -24.24 -17.01
C ARG A 6 19.13 -23.46 -15.78
N ARG A 7 19.83 -22.37 -16.05
CA ARG A 7 20.31 -21.39 -15.06
C ARG A 7 19.10 -20.70 -14.43
N GLY A 8 19.03 -20.72 -13.11
CA GLY A 8 18.10 -19.89 -12.35
C GLY A 8 18.38 -18.40 -12.57
N SER A 9 17.35 -17.67 -12.99
CA SER A 9 17.32 -16.21 -12.98
C SER A 9 17.11 -15.76 -11.53
N ARG A 10 18.21 -15.32 -10.90
CA ARG A 10 18.19 -14.69 -9.59
C ARG A 10 17.53 -13.33 -9.70
N LEU A 11 16.44 -13.14 -8.94
CA LEU A 11 15.91 -11.88 -8.46
C LEU A 11 17.02 -10.86 -8.17
N ARG A 12 17.03 -9.71 -8.84
CA ARG A 12 17.97 -8.60 -8.54
C ARG A 12 17.39 -7.19 -8.52
N ASP A 13 16.07 -6.98 -8.63
CA ASP A 13 15.51 -5.62 -8.71
C ASP A 13 14.65 -5.15 -7.52
N ALA A 14 14.74 -5.82 -6.36
CA ALA A 14 14.23 -5.33 -5.07
C ALA A 14 15.04 -4.22 -4.31
N PRO A 15 16.17 -3.62 -4.78
CA PRO A 15 17.00 -2.78 -3.91
C PRO A 15 16.56 -1.31 -3.79
N VAL A 16 15.72 -0.75 -4.68
CA VAL A 16 15.44 0.70 -4.67
C VAL A 16 14.36 1.08 -3.65
N ALA A 17 13.24 0.37 -3.61
CA ALA A 17 12.17 0.58 -2.62
C ALA A 17 12.68 0.36 -1.19
N ARG A 18 13.46 -0.71 -0.97
CA ARG A 18 14.14 -0.99 0.31
C ARG A 18 15.12 0.12 0.70
N ARG A 19 15.85 0.72 -0.25
CA ARG A 19 16.77 1.85 0.01
C ARG A 19 16.03 3.13 0.36
N ARG A 20 14.89 3.44 -0.27
CA ARG A 20 14.06 4.61 0.08
C ARG A 20 13.37 4.42 1.44
N ALA A 21 12.81 3.24 1.72
CA ALA A 21 12.24 2.90 3.02
C ALA A 21 13.30 2.96 4.14
N ARG A 22 14.52 2.45 3.90
CA ARG A 22 15.65 2.60 4.83
C ARG A 22 16.09 4.05 5.02
N ARG A 23 16.11 4.87 3.96
CA ARG A 23 16.45 6.30 4.05
C ARG A 23 15.37 7.11 4.77
N ALA A 24 14.09 6.78 4.58
CA ALA A 24 12.99 7.34 5.35
C ALA A 24 13.13 6.96 6.84
N CYS A 25 13.35 5.66 7.14
CA CYS A 25 13.59 5.17 8.50
C CYS A 25 14.84 5.75 9.19
N GLN A 26 15.90 6.05 8.45
CA GLN A 26 17.11 6.69 9.00
C GLN A 26 16.88 8.16 9.40
N ARG A 27 15.90 8.85 8.80
CA ARG A 27 15.52 10.23 9.16
C ARG A 27 14.71 10.28 10.46
N LEU A 28 13.95 9.22 10.77
CA LEU A 28 13.15 9.04 12.00
C LEU A 28 13.95 9.13 13.31
N ARG A 29 15.26 8.85 13.27
CA ARG A 29 16.07 8.73 14.49
C ARG A 29 16.51 10.07 15.10
N ARG A 30 16.18 11.23 14.50
CA ARG A 30 16.85 12.51 14.81
C ARG A 30 15.99 13.65 15.39
N GLY A 31 14.71 13.47 15.66
CA GLY A 31 13.88 14.46 16.35
C GLY A 31 12.42 13.99 16.35
N ALA A 32 11.51 14.47 17.19
CA ALA A 32 11.66 15.22 18.43
C ALA A 32 10.39 15.02 19.29
N ARG A 33 10.48 15.55 20.51
CA ARG A 33 9.43 15.59 21.54
C ARG A 33 8.17 16.32 21.08
N ALA A 34 7.05 15.82 21.59
CA ALA A 34 5.66 16.31 21.50
C ALA A 34 5.44 17.83 21.50
N ARG A 35 4.39 18.29 20.78
CA ARG A 35 3.32 19.20 21.29
C ARG A 35 2.19 19.50 20.28
N ARG A 36 0.95 19.24 20.75
CA ARG A 36 -0.38 19.90 20.56
C ARG A 36 -0.82 20.41 19.17
N ALA A 37 -1.87 19.80 18.61
CA ALA A 37 -2.56 20.21 17.39
C ALA A 37 -3.69 21.26 17.63
N VAL A 38 -3.77 22.25 16.73
CA VAL A 38 -4.87 23.23 16.57
C VAL A 38 -5.68 22.85 15.31
N ARG A 39 -7.01 23.05 15.34
CA ARG A 39 -7.96 22.59 14.31
C ARG A 39 -8.02 23.56 13.10
N PRO A 40 -7.69 23.17 11.85
CA PRO A 40 -7.85 24.02 10.68
C PRO A 40 -9.16 23.75 9.88
N ARG A 41 -9.56 24.72 9.04
CA ARG A 41 -10.73 24.67 8.13
C ARG A 41 -10.48 23.76 6.92
N ARG A 42 -11.56 23.21 6.33
CA ARG A 42 -11.55 22.36 5.11
C ARG A 42 -10.74 22.99 3.96
N PRO A 43 -9.72 22.32 3.39
CA PRO A 43 -9.00 22.84 2.24
C PRO A 43 -9.72 22.51 0.92
N ARG A 44 -9.68 23.46 -0.01
CA ARG A 44 -10.16 23.39 -1.40
C ARG A 44 -8.93 23.41 -2.34
N SER A 45 -8.18 22.32 -2.45
CA SER A 45 -7.33 22.06 -3.63
C SER A 45 -6.70 20.66 -3.60
N LEU A 46 -6.62 20.07 -4.80
CA LEU A 46 -6.26 18.69 -5.09
C LEU A 46 -4.78 18.61 -5.50
N SER A 47 -3.94 18.25 -4.54
CA SER A 47 -2.66 17.55 -4.78
C SER A 47 -2.31 16.58 -3.63
N HIS A 48 -3.03 16.68 -2.51
CA HIS A 48 -2.83 15.87 -1.31
C HIS A 48 -4.17 15.47 -0.67
N GLY A 49 -5.09 14.90 -1.45
CA GLY A 49 -6.42 14.50 -0.95
C GLY A 49 -6.35 13.69 0.36
N GLY A 50 -5.37 12.79 0.48
CA GLY A 50 -5.10 12.02 1.69
C GLY A 50 -4.65 12.88 2.89
N ALA A 51 -3.69 13.79 2.71
CA ALA A 51 -3.25 14.69 3.78
C ALA A 51 -4.39 15.59 4.28
N ALA A 52 -5.17 16.15 3.35
CA ALA A 52 -6.35 16.95 3.68
C ALA A 52 -7.39 16.15 4.47
N ALA A 53 -7.66 14.91 4.07
CA ALA A 53 -8.59 14.03 4.77
C ALA A 53 -8.10 13.67 6.18
N LEU A 54 -6.81 13.33 6.33
CA LEU A 54 -6.21 13.04 7.63
C LEU A 54 -6.23 14.26 8.56
N ALA A 55 -5.84 15.44 8.06
CA ALA A 55 -5.90 16.69 8.82
C ALA A 55 -7.33 17.04 9.23
N TRP A 56 -8.30 16.83 8.34
CA TRP A 56 -9.72 17.01 8.65
C TRP A 56 -10.20 16.04 9.74
N GLY A 57 -9.68 14.81 9.73
CA GLY A 57 -9.85 13.81 10.80
C GLY A 57 -9.14 14.16 12.11
N GLY A 58 -8.36 15.24 12.16
CA GLY A 58 -7.66 15.71 13.35
C GLY A 58 -6.24 15.18 13.52
N ALA A 59 -5.65 14.55 12.50
CA ALA A 59 -4.25 14.16 12.52
C ALA A 59 -3.34 15.38 12.34
N ASP A 60 -2.26 15.43 13.11
CA ASP A 60 -1.16 16.40 12.93
C ASP A 60 -0.25 15.93 11.79
N VAL A 61 -0.74 16.07 10.55
CA VAL A 61 -0.05 15.54 9.36
C VAL A 61 1.37 16.12 9.23
N GLU A 62 1.52 17.43 9.41
CA GLU A 62 2.82 18.10 9.31
C GLU A 62 3.81 17.61 10.37
N GLY A 63 3.33 17.38 11.61
CA GLY A 63 4.18 16.91 12.70
C GLY A 63 4.59 15.45 12.62
N ILE A 64 3.86 14.61 11.87
CA ILE A 64 4.13 13.16 11.77
C ILE A 64 4.63 12.72 10.39
N GLU A 65 4.55 13.57 9.36
CA GLU A 65 5.05 13.26 8.02
C GLU A 65 6.58 13.11 8.03
N GLY A 66 7.06 12.06 7.37
CA GLY A 66 8.47 11.69 7.41
C GLY A 66 8.90 11.07 8.75
N GLU A 67 7.98 11.01 9.74
CA GLU A 67 8.11 10.30 11.00
C GLU A 67 7.24 9.02 11.04
N ALA A 68 5.99 9.16 11.48
CA ALA A 68 5.02 8.08 11.58
C ALA A 68 4.05 8.00 10.39
N LEU A 69 4.17 8.92 9.42
CA LEU A 69 3.36 8.97 8.21
C LEU A 69 4.26 9.15 6.99
N LEU A 70 4.00 8.37 5.95
CA LEU A 70 4.69 8.45 4.67
C LEU A 70 3.66 8.52 3.55
N PHE A 71 3.79 9.52 2.68
CA PHE A 71 3.08 9.56 1.41
C PHE A 71 3.95 8.96 0.30
N LEU A 72 3.43 7.93 -0.36
CA LEU A 72 4.02 7.34 -1.55
C LEU A 72 3.23 7.84 -2.76
N THR A 73 3.59 9.03 -3.25
CA THR A 73 2.93 9.69 -4.38
C THR A 73 3.54 9.30 -5.74
N ASP A 74 4.80 8.88 -5.72
CA ASP A 74 5.53 8.40 -6.89
C ASP A 74 5.21 6.91 -7.11
N ARG A 75 4.68 6.57 -8.28
CA ARG A 75 4.32 5.19 -8.63
C ARG A 75 5.52 4.36 -9.07
N ASP A 76 6.56 4.97 -9.63
CA ASP A 76 7.67 4.23 -10.26
C ASP A 76 8.37 3.25 -9.28
N PRO A 77 8.59 3.58 -8.00
CA PRO A 77 9.14 2.64 -7.03
C PRO A 77 8.24 1.44 -6.72
N LEU A 78 6.94 1.57 -6.98
CA LEU A 78 5.92 0.53 -6.77
C LEU A 78 5.78 -0.39 -8.00
N LEU A 79 6.42 -0.04 -9.11
CA LEU A 79 6.45 -0.80 -10.35
C LEU A 79 7.80 -1.52 -10.49
N ALA A 80 7.76 -2.69 -11.13
CA ALA A 80 8.94 -3.47 -11.48
C ALA A 80 9.69 -2.84 -12.67
N ASN A 81 10.83 -3.44 -13.02
CA ASN A 81 11.60 -3.09 -14.21
C ASN A 81 11.90 -1.58 -14.30
N GLY A 82 12.27 -0.98 -13.17
CA GLY A 82 12.66 0.43 -13.09
C GLY A 82 11.50 1.42 -13.29
N GLY A 83 10.27 1.03 -12.99
CA GLY A 83 9.11 1.93 -13.08
C GLY A 83 8.18 1.68 -14.27
N SER A 84 8.42 0.63 -15.06
CA SER A 84 7.79 0.46 -16.38
C SER A 84 6.63 -0.53 -16.40
N GLU A 85 6.56 -1.44 -15.43
CA GLU A 85 5.61 -2.55 -15.45
C GLU A 85 5.10 -2.87 -14.05
N PHE A 86 3.82 -3.19 -13.94
CA PHE A 86 3.23 -3.71 -12.73
C PHE A 86 3.55 -5.19 -12.57
N ASP A 87 4.08 -5.55 -11.40
CA ASP A 87 4.25 -6.94 -10.99
C ASP A 87 3.70 -7.13 -9.56
N PRO A 88 2.76 -8.06 -9.36
CA PRO A 88 2.18 -8.38 -8.05
C PRO A 88 3.22 -8.66 -6.97
N ASP A 89 4.23 -9.45 -7.28
CA ASP A 89 5.22 -9.89 -6.29
C ASP A 89 6.14 -8.73 -5.89
N HIS A 90 6.50 -7.86 -6.84
CA HIS A 90 7.27 -6.65 -6.57
C HIS A 90 6.53 -5.70 -5.61
N LEU A 91 5.23 -5.44 -5.86
CA LEU A 91 4.44 -4.57 -4.98
C LEU A 91 4.27 -5.18 -3.58
N LEU A 92 4.01 -6.49 -3.50
CA LEU A 92 3.93 -7.20 -2.22
C LEU A 92 5.26 -7.17 -1.46
N ASP A 93 6.39 -7.33 -2.15
CA ASP A 93 7.72 -7.22 -1.55
C ASP A 93 8.01 -5.80 -1.06
N ALA A 94 7.49 -4.78 -1.73
CA ALA A 94 7.54 -3.40 -1.25
C ALA A 94 6.74 -3.23 0.05
N ILE A 95 5.50 -3.77 0.11
CA ILE A 95 4.66 -3.75 1.32
C ILE A 95 5.31 -4.49 2.48
N LYS A 96 5.81 -5.72 2.24
CA LYS A 96 6.57 -6.50 3.23
C LYS A 96 7.79 -5.72 3.73
N GLY A 97 8.54 -5.10 2.81
CA GLY A 97 9.69 -4.27 3.15
C GLY A 97 9.34 -3.06 4.01
N LEU A 98 8.22 -2.40 3.73
CA LEU A 98 7.69 -1.32 4.56
C LEU A 98 7.32 -1.83 5.95
N PHE A 99 6.59 -2.93 6.04
CA PHE A 99 6.22 -3.54 7.31
C PHE A 99 7.45 -3.90 8.16
N THR A 100 8.46 -4.56 7.56
CA THR A 100 9.72 -4.87 8.25
C THR A 100 10.40 -3.60 8.76
N ALA A 101 10.50 -2.56 7.93
CA ALA A 101 11.13 -1.30 8.32
C ALA A 101 10.36 -0.60 9.45
N THR A 102 9.03 -0.64 9.43
CA THR A 102 8.15 -0.12 10.49
C THR A 102 8.40 -0.81 11.83
N VAL A 103 8.47 -2.14 11.84
CA VAL A 103 8.77 -2.90 13.07
C VAL A 103 10.20 -2.67 13.55
N GLU A 104 11.19 -2.65 12.65
CA GLU A 104 12.59 -2.34 12.98
C GLU A 104 12.79 -0.93 13.54
N ALA A 105 11.93 0.01 13.15
CA ALA A 105 11.91 1.37 13.70
C ALA A 105 11.22 1.46 15.08
N GLY A 106 10.65 0.36 15.59
CA GLY A 106 10.04 0.29 16.93
C GLY A 106 8.54 0.59 16.95
N TYR A 107 7.89 0.73 15.80
CA TYR A 107 6.44 0.88 15.74
C TYR A 107 5.73 -0.46 15.95
N LYS A 108 4.51 -0.39 16.48
CA LYS A 108 3.70 -1.58 16.81
C LYS A 108 3.07 -2.27 15.60
N GLY A 109 3.12 -1.67 14.42
CA GLY A 109 2.47 -2.18 13.22
C GLY A 109 2.39 -1.15 12.11
N LEU A 110 1.94 -1.60 10.93
CA LEU A 110 1.77 -0.78 9.74
C LEU A 110 0.28 -0.63 9.43
N ARG A 111 -0.14 0.62 9.17
CA ARG A 111 -1.43 0.91 8.55
C ARG A 111 -1.18 1.55 7.19
N LEU A 112 -1.73 0.96 6.14
CA LEU A 112 -1.60 1.48 4.79
C LEU A 112 -2.98 1.77 4.19
N SER A 113 -3.05 2.82 3.40
CA SER A 113 -4.20 3.17 2.57
C SER A 113 -3.69 3.26 1.14
N ALA A 114 -4.26 2.46 0.26
CA ALA A 114 -3.92 2.42 -1.16
C ALA A 114 -5.05 3.07 -1.95
N ASP A 115 -4.72 4.11 -2.71
CA ASP A 115 -5.52 4.68 -3.79
C ASP A 115 -4.66 4.58 -5.05
N VAL A 116 -4.86 3.49 -5.80
CA VAL A 116 -3.98 3.10 -6.92
C VAL A 116 -4.81 2.96 -8.19
N PRO A 117 -5.40 4.06 -8.71
CA PRO A 117 -6.26 4.00 -9.89
C PRO A 117 -5.51 3.50 -11.15
N TRP A 118 -4.18 3.59 -11.17
CA TRP A 118 -3.33 3.07 -12.23
C TRP A 118 -3.14 1.54 -12.20
N LEU A 119 -3.57 0.86 -11.13
CA LEU A 119 -3.31 -0.58 -10.95
C LEU A 119 -4.09 -1.42 -11.96
N THR A 120 -5.33 -1.01 -12.24
CA THR A 120 -6.25 -1.73 -13.14
C THR A 120 -6.31 -1.10 -14.54
N ARG A 121 -5.74 0.09 -14.74
CA ARG A 121 -5.75 0.83 -16.01
C ARG A 121 -4.42 1.58 -16.16
N ASP A 122 -3.87 1.63 -17.37
CA ASP A 122 -2.72 2.49 -17.69
C ASP A 122 -1.35 2.08 -17.11
N VAL A 123 -1.10 0.77 -17.03
CA VAL A 123 0.25 0.21 -16.81
C VAL A 123 0.41 -1.18 -17.45
N PRO A 124 1.53 -1.47 -18.13
CA PRO A 124 1.85 -2.86 -18.52
C PRO A 124 1.82 -3.78 -17.30
N GLY A 125 1.27 -4.99 -17.43
CA GLY A 125 1.13 -5.93 -16.31
C GLY A 125 -0.14 -5.74 -15.48
N GLY A 126 -0.88 -4.63 -15.67
CA GLY A 126 -2.10 -4.31 -14.90
C GLY A 126 -3.21 -5.36 -14.99
N GLU A 127 -3.22 -6.19 -16.03
CA GLU A 127 -4.12 -7.36 -16.14
C GLU A 127 -3.94 -8.37 -15.00
N ARG A 128 -2.82 -8.31 -14.26
CA ARG A 128 -2.53 -9.13 -13.10
C ARG A 128 -2.98 -8.49 -11.78
N ALA A 129 -3.74 -7.39 -11.80
CA ALA A 129 -4.22 -6.73 -10.59
C ALA A 129 -4.99 -7.70 -9.66
N MET A 130 -5.84 -8.56 -10.21
CA MET A 130 -6.60 -9.54 -9.40
C MET A 130 -5.74 -10.66 -8.80
N GLU A 131 -4.57 -10.94 -9.40
CA GLU A 131 -3.54 -11.81 -8.82
C GLU A 131 -2.92 -11.13 -7.59
N PHE A 132 -2.61 -9.84 -7.70
CA PHE A 132 -2.12 -9.05 -6.58
C PHE A 132 -3.12 -9.02 -5.43
N GLU A 133 -4.39 -8.74 -5.70
CA GLU A 133 -5.42 -8.70 -4.66
C GLU A 133 -5.54 -10.04 -3.90
N ALA A 134 -5.46 -11.17 -4.63
CA ALA A 134 -5.49 -12.49 -3.99
C ALA A 134 -4.29 -12.70 -3.04
N LYS A 135 -3.08 -12.35 -3.48
CA LYS A 135 -1.87 -12.47 -2.68
C LYS A 135 -1.81 -11.44 -1.54
N ALA A 136 -2.41 -10.27 -1.73
CA ALA A 136 -2.47 -9.21 -0.73
C ALA A 136 -3.38 -9.60 0.43
N ASP A 137 -4.51 -10.24 0.14
CA ASP A 137 -5.41 -10.81 1.15
C ASP A 137 -4.66 -11.79 2.08
N GLU A 138 -3.93 -12.75 1.50
CA GLU A 138 -3.09 -13.70 2.25
C GLU A 138 -2.01 -12.99 3.11
N LEU A 139 -1.43 -11.90 2.62
CA LEU A 139 -0.41 -11.13 3.32
C LEU A 139 -0.98 -10.34 4.51
N VAL A 140 -2.16 -9.72 4.34
CA VAL A 140 -2.74 -8.82 5.34
C VAL A 140 -3.48 -9.59 6.43
N ASN A 141 -4.06 -10.76 6.12
CA ASN A 141 -4.85 -11.54 7.06
C ASN A 141 -4.04 -12.59 7.86
N VAL A 142 -2.71 -12.45 7.94
CA VAL A 142 -1.88 -13.35 8.76
C VAL A 142 -2.15 -13.13 10.26
N PRO A 143 -2.60 -14.15 11.01
CA PRO A 143 -2.89 -14.01 12.43
C PRO A 143 -1.69 -13.51 13.25
N GLY A 144 -1.93 -12.49 14.08
CA GLY A 144 -0.90 -11.91 14.94
C GLY A 144 0.06 -10.94 14.25
N VAL A 145 -0.05 -10.72 12.94
CA VAL A 145 0.71 -9.70 12.23
C VAL A 145 -0.03 -8.36 12.30
N PRO A 146 0.56 -7.30 12.89
CA PRO A 146 -0.09 -6.00 13.04
C PRO A 146 -0.01 -5.17 11.75
N LEU A 147 -0.60 -5.70 10.68
CA LEU A 147 -0.73 -5.05 9.38
C LEU A 147 -2.22 -4.80 9.09
N LEU A 148 -2.58 -3.56 8.75
CA LEU A 148 -3.92 -3.21 8.32
C LEU A 148 -3.84 -2.45 7.00
N ALA A 149 -4.63 -2.88 6.02
CA ALA A 149 -4.72 -2.24 4.71
C ALA A 149 -6.15 -1.76 4.44
N ILE A 150 -6.24 -0.58 3.82
CA ILE A 150 -7.47 -0.06 3.23
C ILE A 150 -7.20 0.11 1.74
N CYS A 151 -7.81 -0.72 0.90
CA CYS A 151 -7.76 -0.59 -0.55
C CYS A 151 -8.97 0.19 -1.03
N GLN A 152 -8.74 1.19 -1.89
CA GLN A 152 -9.78 2.05 -2.45
C GLN A 152 -9.84 1.85 -3.96
N TYR A 153 -11.06 1.69 -4.46
CA TYR A 153 -11.32 1.47 -5.88
C TYR A 153 -12.35 2.45 -6.38
N ARG A 154 -12.17 2.87 -7.63
CA ARG A 154 -13.20 3.57 -8.37
C ARG A 154 -14.00 2.53 -9.13
N LEU A 155 -15.24 2.28 -8.69
CA LEU A 155 -16.08 1.22 -9.29
C LEU A 155 -16.34 1.43 -10.79
N GLY A 156 -16.38 2.68 -11.26
CA GLY A 156 -16.50 2.97 -12.70
C GLY A 156 -15.27 2.55 -13.52
N ASP A 157 -14.15 2.27 -12.85
CA ASP A 157 -12.89 1.85 -13.44
C ASP A 157 -12.70 0.33 -13.37
N LEU A 158 -13.70 -0.42 -12.89
CA LEU A 158 -13.65 -1.88 -12.77
C LEU A 158 -14.72 -2.51 -13.66
N ASP A 159 -14.36 -3.61 -14.31
CA ASP A 159 -15.37 -4.47 -14.92
C ASP A 159 -16.13 -5.25 -13.83
N PRO A 160 -17.34 -5.77 -14.12
CA PRO A 160 -18.15 -6.47 -13.12
C PRO A 160 -17.44 -7.67 -12.48
N GLU A 161 -16.62 -8.39 -13.24
CA GLU A 161 -15.85 -9.54 -12.75
C GLU A 161 -14.76 -9.11 -11.75
N ASP A 162 -14.00 -8.06 -12.06
CA ASP A 162 -12.99 -7.49 -11.15
C ASP A 162 -13.63 -6.95 -9.87
N SER A 163 -14.80 -6.33 -9.98
CA SER A 163 -15.56 -5.82 -8.84
C SER A 163 -15.93 -6.95 -7.87
N LEU A 164 -16.41 -8.08 -8.40
CA LEU A 164 -16.71 -9.26 -7.59
C LEU A 164 -15.44 -9.86 -6.99
N ALA A 165 -14.37 -9.99 -7.78
CA ALA A 165 -13.09 -10.52 -7.30
C ALA A 165 -12.53 -9.69 -6.13
N ILE A 166 -12.60 -8.36 -6.20
CA ILE A 166 -12.20 -7.49 -5.10
C ILE A 166 -13.08 -7.75 -3.87
N LEU A 167 -14.41 -7.79 -4.02
CA LEU A 167 -15.31 -8.05 -2.91
C LEU A 167 -15.02 -9.41 -2.24
N GLU A 168 -14.74 -10.46 -3.00
CA GLU A 168 -14.45 -11.79 -2.42
C GLU A 168 -13.19 -11.83 -1.53
N ARG A 169 -12.31 -10.83 -1.61
CA ARG A 169 -11.03 -10.75 -0.90
C ARG A 169 -11.01 -9.74 0.24
N HIS A 170 -12.09 -8.99 0.44
CA HIS A 170 -12.14 -7.93 1.45
C HIS A 170 -13.21 -8.24 2.50
N PRO A 171 -12.83 -8.57 3.75
CA PRO A 171 -13.81 -8.92 4.79
C PRO A 171 -14.72 -7.75 5.19
N LEU A 172 -14.26 -6.51 4.94
CA LEU A 172 -14.99 -5.28 5.23
C LEU A 172 -15.04 -4.39 3.99
N THR A 173 -16.15 -3.71 3.78
CA THR A 173 -16.30 -2.68 2.74
C THR A 173 -16.68 -1.34 3.36
N LEU A 174 -16.23 -0.24 2.76
CA LEU A 174 -16.58 1.12 3.17
C LEU A 174 -17.40 1.78 2.05
N VAL A 175 -18.72 1.89 2.24
CA VAL A 175 -19.64 2.44 1.24
C VAL A 175 -20.48 3.54 1.90
N GLY A 176 -20.60 4.70 1.25
CA GLY A 176 -21.37 5.83 1.78
C GLY A 176 -20.88 6.35 3.14
N GLY A 177 -19.60 6.15 3.46
CA GLY A 177 -19.01 6.53 4.75
C GLY A 177 -19.36 5.58 5.91
N ARG A 178 -19.88 4.39 5.63
CA ARG A 178 -20.18 3.34 6.63
C ARG A 178 -19.41 2.07 6.33
N VAL A 179 -18.95 1.42 7.39
CA VAL A 179 -18.27 0.13 7.30
C VAL A 179 -19.32 -0.98 7.34
N HIS A 180 -19.22 -1.92 6.41
CA HIS A 180 -20.08 -3.08 6.29
C HIS A 180 -19.25 -4.36 6.38
N GLN A 181 -19.81 -5.39 7.01
CA GLN A 181 -19.29 -6.75 6.79
C GLN A 181 -19.60 -7.15 5.36
N ASN A 182 -18.64 -7.78 4.70
CA ASN A 182 -18.80 -8.20 3.34
C ASN A 182 -19.28 -9.64 3.26
N GLU A 183 -20.53 -9.84 2.88
CA GLU A 183 -21.14 -11.17 2.75
C GLU A 183 -20.55 -11.99 1.60
N ALA A 184 -19.90 -11.33 0.62
CA ALA A 184 -19.24 -11.99 -0.49
C ALA A 184 -17.81 -12.46 -0.14
N TYR A 185 -17.27 -12.11 1.03
CA TYR A 185 -15.90 -12.46 1.40
C TYR A 185 -15.72 -13.98 1.54
N ILE A 186 -14.69 -14.52 0.89
CA ILE A 186 -14.34 -15.93 0.94
C ILE A 186 -13.06 -16.07 1.76
N SER A 187 -13.17 -16.55 3.00
CA SER A 187 -11.99 -16.88 3.81
C SER A 187 -11.29 -18.10 3.21
N ARG A 188 -10.02 -17.96 2.83
CA ARG A 188 -9.17 -19.07 2.38
C ARG A 188 -8.23 -19.56 3.46
#